data_AF-A0A3M0Z451-F1
#
_entry.id   AF-A0A3M0Z451-F1
#
_cell.length_a   1.000
_cell.length_b   1.000
_cell.length_c   1.000
_cell.angle_alpha   90.00
_cell.angle_beta   90.00
_cell.angle_gamma   90.00
#
_symmetry.space_group_name_H-M   'P 1'
#
loop_
_entity.id
_entity.type
_entity.pdbx_description
1 polymer ?
#
loop_
_entity_poly.entity_id
_entity_poly.type
_entity_poly.pdbx_seq_one_letter_code
_entity_poly.pdbx_strand_id
1 'polypeptide(L)'
;MMKKLTVEEEAHYIAQICDGEFARELEFLKDCFNLLHNRAQLLLSLITLCLTITGFSGPRIAASSAPARYCLIAGIILVLIAAVILVLGPLQIRWITATRSGDETQTIIELLRRRNWRTRLFVIGADVLLLGLSFYVCAVVIFFAFVPGGNAS
;
A
#
# COMPACT_ATOMS: atom_id res chain seq x y z
N MET A 1 -11.72 25.27 6.69
CA MET A 1 -11.97 24.16 5.75
C MET A 1 -10.92 24.25 4.65
N MET A 2 -10.06 23.23 4.48
CA MET A 2 -8.99 23.27 3.46
C MET A 2 -9.59 22.96 2.08
N LYS A 3 -9.33 23.82 1.08
CA LYS A 3 -9.75 23.60 -0.32
C LYS A 3 -8.86 22.51 -0.93
N LYS A 4 -9.46 21.50 -1.60
CA LYS A 4 -8.71 20.59 -2.48
C LYS A 4 -8.38 21.32 -3.77
N LEU A 5 -7.10 21.50 -4.04
CA LEU A 5 -6.61 22.07 -5.30
C LEU A 5 -6.78 21.05 -6.43
N THR A 6 -7.08 21.53 -7.64
CA THR A 6 -6.90 20.70 -8.84
C THR A 6 -5.42 20.46 -9.10
N VAL A 7 -5.09 19.54 -10.02
CA VAL A 7 -3.68 19.26 -10.34
C VAL A 7 -3.00 20.50 -10.92
N GLU A 8 -3.72 21.27 -11.72
CA GLU A 8 -3.25 22.48 -12.36
C GLU A 8 -3.07 23.62 -11.34
N GLU A 9 -4.02 23.78 -10.40
CA GLU A 9 -3.89 24.72 -9.28
C GLU A 9 -2.72 24.34 -8.35
N GLU A 10 -2.53 23.04 -8.09
CA GLU A 10 -1.42 22.54 -7.27
C GLU A 10 -0.06 22.77 -7.94
N ALA A 11 0.06 22.54 -9.26
CA ALA A 11 1.27 22.82 -10.00
C ALA A 11 1.66 24.31 -9.91
N HIS A 12 0.68 25.21 -10.09
CA HIS A 12 0.92 26.64 -9.95
C HIS A 12 1.30 27.03 -8.52
N TYR A 13 0.71 26.39 -7.51
CA TYR A 13 1.05 26.64 -6.11
C TYR A 13 2.46 26.13 -5.77
N ILE A 14 2.86 24.97 -6.28
CA ILE A 14 4.23 24.45 -6.13
C ILE A 14 5.24 25.40 -6.80
N ALA A 15 4.94 25.89 -8.00
CA ALA A 15 5.80 26.87 -8.68
C ALA A 15 5.96 28.15 -7.85
N GLN A 16 4.90 28.64 -7.22
CA GLN A 16 4.99 29.79 -6.30
C GLN A 16 5.87 29.50 -5.06
N ILE A 17 5.80 28.29 -4.50
CA ILE A 17 6.63 27.90 -3.33
C ILE A 17 8.10 27.73 -3.73
N CYS A 18 8.35 27.27 -4.95
CA CYS A 18 9.68 27.01 -5.48
C CYS A 18 10.28 28.21 -6.25
N ASP A 19 9.66 29.38 -6.18
CA ASP A 19 10.09 30.60 -6.89
C ASP A 19 10.20 30.42 -8.42
N GLY A 20 9.43 29.49 -8.99
CA GLY A 20 9.48 29.10 -10.41
C GLY A 20 10.73 28.32 -10.82
N GLU A 21 11.54 27.87 -9.85
CA GLU A 21 12.75 27.11 -10.12
C GLU A 21 12.41 25.62 -10.36
N PHE A 22 12.36 25.23 -11.64
CA PHE A 22 11.97 23.88 -12.06
C PHE A 22 12.77 22.75 -11.36
N ALA A 23 14.06 22.95 -11.12
CA ALA A 23 14.90 21.97 -10.41
C ALA A 23 14.38 21.69 -8.99
N ARG A 24 13.93 22.74 -8.29
CA ARG A 24 13.39 22.67 -6.94
C ARG A 24 11.99 22.06 -6.91
N GLU A 25 11.17 22.33 -7.91
CA GLU A 25 9.87 21.68 -8.10
C GLU A 25 10.01 20.16 -8.33
N LEU A 26 10.99 19.75 -9.15
CA LEU A 26 11.32 18.35 -9.37
C LEU A 26 11.83 17.67 -8.09
N GLU A 27 12.67 18.35 -7.32
CA GLU A 27 13.16 17.83 -6.04
C GLU A 27 12.02 17.62 -5.04
N PHE A 28 11.11 18.59 -4.91
CA PHE A 28 9.92 18.47 -4.07
C PHE A 28 9.06 17.25 -4.46
N LEU A 29 8.83 17.06 -5.76
CA LEU A 29 8.09 15.90 -6.26
C LEU A 29 8.83 14.58 -6.01
N LYS A 30 10.15 14.54 -6.23
CA LYS A 30 11.00 13.38 -5.93
C LYS A 30 10.81 12.94 -4.48
N ASP A 31 10.80 13.89 -3.54
CA ASP A 31 10.62 13.59 -2.13
C ASP A 31 9.22 13.04 -1.82
N CYS A 32 8.17 13.58 -2.46
CA CYS A 32 6.83 13.02 -2.37
C CYS A 32 6.76 11.56 -2.87
N PHE A 33 7.43 11.25 -3.99
CA PHE A 33 7.49 9.88 -4.51
C PHE A 33 8.30 8.96 -3.60
N ASN A 34 9.42 9.42 -3.04
CA ASN A 34 10.24 8.67 -2.09
C ASN A 34 9.44 8.33 -0.83
N LEU A 35 8.68 9.30 -0.29
CA LEU A 35 7.82 9.07 0.86
C LEU A 35 6.75 8.01 0.57
N LEU A 36 6.12 8.07 -0.61
CA LEU A 36 5.14 7.07 -1.02
C LEU A 36 5.77 5.67 -1.18
N HIS A 37 6.96 5.61 -1.80
CA HIS A 37 7.72 4.37 -1.98
C HIS A 37 8.08 3.72 -0.64
N ASN A 38 8.65 4.49 0.29
CA ASN A 38 9.04 4.03 1.62
C ASN A 38 7.84 3.47 2.40
N ARG A 39 6.70 4.17 2.37
CA ARG A 39 5.46 3.69 3.01
C ARG A 39 4.95 2.39 2.39
N ALA A 40 5.00 2.27 1.06
CA ALA A 40 4.60 1.03 0.38
C ALA A 40 5.54 -0.14 0.73
N GLN A 41 6.84 0.10 0.89
CA GLN A 41 7.80 -0.91 1.31
C GLN A 41 7.50 -1.43 2.73
N LEU A 42 7.11 -0.56 3.66
CA LEU A 42 6.67 -0.98 5.01
C LEU A 42 5.47 -1.93 4.96
N LEU A 43 4.48 -1.63 4.10
CA LEU A 43 3.33 -2.53 3.91
C LEU A 43 3.75 -3.87 3.29
N LEU A 44 4.69 -3.86 2.34
CA LEU A 44 5.22 -5.10 1.77
C LEU A 44 5.97 -5.93 2.80
N SER A 45 6.73 -5.31 3.71
CA SER A 45 7.36 -5.99 4.84
C SER A 45 6.32 -6.64 5.78
N LEU A 46 5.22 -5.93 6.07
CA LEU A 46 4.12 -6.48 6.87
C LEU A 46 3.45 -7.68 6.19
N ILE A 47 3.25 -7.60 4.87
CA ILE A 47 2.74 -8.73 4.07
C ILE A 47 3.68 -9.94 4.18
N THR A 48 4.98 -9.74 3.99
CA THR A 48 5.97 -10.82 4.11
C THR A 48 5.92 -11.47 5.49
N LEU A 49 5.86 -10.66 6.56
CA LEU A 49 5.74 -11.18 7.93
C LEU A 49 4.44 -11.95 8.15
N CYS A 50 3.31 -11.46 7.63
CA CYS A 50 2.04 -12.17 7.70
C CYS A 50 2.13 -13.55 7.01
N LEU A 51 2.73 -13.60 5.81
CA LEU A 51 2.89 -14.84 5.05
C LEU A 51 3.86 -15.82 5.73
N THR A 52 4.94 -15.36 6.35
CA THR A 52 5.88 -16.25 7.07
C THR A 52 5.25 -16.82 8.34
N ILE A 53 4.59 -15.99 9.16
CA ILE A 53 3.88 -16.47 10.36
C ILE A 53 2.79 -17.48 9.97
N THR A 54 2.06 -17.19 8.88
CA THR A 54 1.05 -18.12 8.35
C THR A 54 1.70 -19.39 7.79
N GLY A 55 2.90 -19.32 7.22
CA GLY A 55 3.64 -20.50 6.78
C GLY A 55 3.94 -21.48 7.92
N PHE A 56 4.25 -20.97 9.12
CA PHE A 56 4.50 -21.80 10.30
C PHE A 56 3.23 -22.23 11.04
N SER A 57 2.29 -21.31 11.26
CA SER A 57 1.10 -21.55 12.09
C SER A 57 -0.14 -21.97 11.29
N GLY A 58 -0.18 -21.66 10.00
CA GLY A 58 -1.33 -21.85 9.11
C GLY A 58 -1.82 -23.29 8.99
N PRO A 59 -0.95 -24.32 8.84
CA PRO A 59 -1.41 -25.70 8.78
C PRO A 59 -2.19 -26.13 10.03
N ARG A 60 -1.74 -25.71 11.22
CA ARG A 60 -2.43 -26.00 12.49
C ARG A 60 -3.77 -25.26 12.57
N ILE A 61 -3.79 -23.99 12.15
CA ILE A 61 -5.02 -23.18 12.12
C ILE A 61 -6.04 -23.80 11.16
N ALA A 62 -5.62 -24.17 9.95
CA ALA A 62 -6.46 -24.78 8.93
C ALA A 62 -6.99 -26.18 9.32
N ALA A 63 -6.24 -26.93 10.10
CA ALA A 63 -6.64 -28.24 10.60
C ALA A 63 -7.61 -28.19 11.80
N SER A 64 -7.72 -27.04 12.49
CA SER A 64 -8.52 -26.93 13.72
C SER A 64 -10.03 -26.96 13.48
N SER A 65 -10.51 -26.21 12.49
CA SER A 65 -11.93 -26.05 12.24
C SER A 65 -12.17 -25.51 10.81
N ALA A 66 -13.31 -25.89 10.22
CA ALA A 66 -13.74 -25.37 8.92
C ALA A 66 -13.84 -23.83 8.88
N PRO A 67 -14.45 -23.12 9.86
CA PRO A 67 -14.52 -21.66 9.83
C PRO A 67 -13.14 -21.00 9.92
N ALA A 68 -12.21 -21.51 10.74
CA ALA A 68 -10.84 -20.98 10.80
C ALA A 68 -10.13 -21.15 9.45
N ARG A 69 -10.31 -22.31 8.79
CA ARG A 69 -9.74 -22.59 7.48
C ARG A 69 -10.23 -21.63 6.40
N TYR A 70 -11.53 -21.39 6.30
CA TYR A 70 -12.08 -20.47 5.30
C TYR A 70 -11.65 -19.02 5.55
N CYS A 71 -11.64 -18.57 6.80
CA CYS A 71 -11.13 -17.23 7.15
C CYS A 71 -9.65 -17.08 6.80
N LEU A 72 -8.83 -18.10 7.08
CA LEU A 72 -7.41 -18.10 6.77
C LEU A 72 -7.16 -18.00 5.26
N ILE A 73 -7.85 -18.82 4.46
CA ILE A 73 -7.72 -18.80 2.99
C ILE A 73 -8.14 -17.44 2.43
N ALA A 74 -9.27 -16.90 2.87
CA ALA A 74 -9.73 -15.58 2.44
C ALA A 74 -8.73 -14.48 2.80
N GLY A 75 -8.19 -14.51 4.03
CA GLY A 75 -7.17 -13.57 4.49
C GLY A 75 -5.90 -13.61 3.65
N ILE A 76 -5.37 -14.82 3.37
CA ILE A 76 -4.17 -14.98 2.52
C ILE A 76 -4.41 -14.45 1.11
N ILE A 77 -5.55 -14.76 0.50
CA ILE A 77 -5.88 -14.28 -0.85
C ILE A 77 -5.89 -12.74 -0.88
N LEU A 78 -6.54 -12.11 0.10
CA LEU A 78 -6.59 -10.64 0.18
C LEU A 78 -5.20 -10.03 0.41
N VAL A 79 -4.39 -10.62 1.29
CA VAL A 79 -3.00 -10.19 1.52
C VAL A 79 -2.16 -10.29 0.24
N LEU A 80 -2.34 -11.35 -0.56
CA LEU A 80 -1.67 -11.49 -1.85
C LEU A 80 -2.15 -10.46 -2.88
N ILE A 81 -3.45 -10.19 -2.95
CA ILE A 81 -4.00 -9.13 -3.81
C ILE A 81 -3.41 -7.77 -3.42
N ALA A 82 -3.31 -7.46 -2.13
CA ALA A 82 -2.68 -6.23 -1.66
C ALA A 82 -1.21 -6.14 -2.09
N ALA A 83 -0.44 -7.23 -1.97
CA ALA A 83 0.94 -7.28 -2.47
C ALA A 83 1.02 -6.95 -3.96
N VAL A 84 0.16 -7.56 -4.78
CA VAL A 84 0.11 -7.29 -6.23
C VAL A 84 -0.19 -5.81 -6.51
N ILE A 85 -1.16 -5.22 -5.81
CA ILE A 85 -1.51 -3.79 -5.97
C ILE A 85 -0.32 -2.89 -5.61
N LEU A 86 0.38 -3.18 -4.50
CA LEU A 86 1.52 -2.39 -4.05
C LEU A 86 2.72 -2.49 -5.00
N VAL A 87 3.00 -3.69 -5.51
CA VAL A 87 4.09 -3.93 -6.46
C VAL A 87 3.81 -3.27 -7.82
N LEU A 88 2.58 -3.38 -8.33
CA LEU A 88 2.20 -2.81 -9.63
C LEU A 88 1.93 -1.30 -9.58
N GLY A 89 1.69 -0.73 -8.39
CA GLY A 89 1.40 0.69 -8.22
C GLY A 89 2.58 1.49 -7.67
N PRO A 90 2.61 1.74 -6.36
CA PRO A 90 3.57 2.66 -5.72
C PRO A 90 5.04 2.22 -5.82
N LEU A 91 5.32 0.91 -5.90
CA LEU A 91 6.70 0.40 -5.93
C LEU A 91 7.33 0.38 -7.33
N GLN A 92 6.59 0.68 -8.39
CA GLN A 92 7.17 0.73 -9.73
C GLN A 92 8.22 1.84 -9.85
N ILE A 93 9.45 1.47 -10.14
CA ILE A 93 10.54 2.40 -10.42
C ILE A 93 10.35 2.92 -11.85
N ARG A 94 9.77 4.12 -11.97
CA ARG A 94 9.79 4.89 -13.21
C ARG A 94 10.53 6.19 -12.94
N TRP A 95 11.59 6.43 -13.69
CA TRP A 95 12.44 7.60 -13.54
C TRP A 95 11.65 8.88 -13.84
N ILE A 96 11.69 9.85 -12.92
CA ILE A 96 11.08 11.18 -13.11
C ILE A 96 11.65 11.84 -14.37
N THR A 97 12.94 11.67 -14.59
CA THR A 97 13.70 12.16 -15.76
C THR A 97 13.28 11.54 -17.09
N ALA A 98 12.59 10.39 -17.09
CA ALA A 98 12.07 9.78 -18.32
C ALA A 98 10.83 10.51 -18.88
N THR A 99 10.39 11.59 -18.22
CA THR A 99 9.21 12.36 -18.60
C THR A 99 9.64 13.80 -18.85
N ARG A 100 9.65 14.21 -20.12
CA ARG A 100 9.78 15.61 -20.54
C ARG A 100 8.59 15.92 -21.42
N SER A 101 7.63 16.68 -20.90
CA SER A 101 6.60 17.27 -21.74
C SER A 101 7.18 18.49 -22.47
N GLY A 102 6.48 19.01 -23.47
CA GLY A 102 6.94 20.16 -24.26
C GLY A 102 7.19 21.43 -23.44
N ASP A 103 6.66 21.51 -22.21
CA ASP A 103 6.79 22.63 -21.27
C ASP A 103 7.08 22.11 -19.84
N GLU A 104 7.78 22.91 -19.04
CA GLU A 104 8.17 22.61 -17.65
C GLU A 104 6.93 22.44 -16.77
N THR A 105 5.98 23.38 -16.86
CA THR A 105 4.70 23.32 -16.15
C THR A 105 3.91 22.05 -16.48
N GLN A 106 3.88 21.65 -17.75
CA GLN A 106 3.20 20.43 -18.17
C GLN A 106 3.88 19.17 -17.63
N THR A 107 5.21 19.20 -17.50
CA THR A 107 5.97 18.09 -16.90
C THR A 107 5.56 17.90 -15.44
N ILE A 108 5.43 18.99 -14.68
CA ILE A 108 4.98 18.97 -13.28
C ILE A 108 3.54 18.46 -13.15
N ILE A 109 2.63 18.91 -14.01
CA ILE A 109 1.24 18.44 -14.04
C ILE A 109 1.18 16.92 -14.26
N GLU A 110 1.95 16.39 -15.20
CA GLU A 110 1.99 14.95 -15.48
C GLU A 110 2.58 14.16 -14.31
N LEU A 111 3.62 14.68 -13.66
CA LEU A 111 4.19 14.07 -12.46
C LEU A 111 3.19 14.07 -11.30
N LEU A 112 2.43 15.15 -11.09
CA LEU A 112 1.37 15.21 -10.08
C LEU A 112 0.23 14.22 -10.36
N ARG A 113 -0.19 14.06 -11.62
CA ARG A 113 -1.18 13.03 -12.01
C ARG A 113 -0.68 11.64 -11.66
N ARG A 114 0.58 11.34 -11.96
CA ARG A 114 1.21 10.06 -11.63
C ARG A 114 1.31 9.85 -10.12
N ARG A 115 1.70 10.87 -9.35
CA ARG A 115 1.72 10.84 -7.89
C ARG A 115 0.34 10.47 -7.36
N ASN A 116 -0.70 11.19 -7.79
CA ASN A 116 -2.07 10.97 -7.34
C ASN A 116 -2.58 9.56 -7.69
N TRP A 117 -2.27 9.06 -8.88
CA TRP A 117 -2.59 7.68 -9.27
C TRP A 117 -1.92 6.66 -8.34
N ARG A 118 -0.62 6.80 -8.08
CA ARG A 118 0.12 5.91 -7.17
C ARG A 118 -0.40 6.00 -5.74
N THR A 119 -0.75 7.19 -5.26
CA THR A 119 -1.36 7.37 -3.94
C THR A 119 -2.69 6.64 -3.83
N ARG A 120 -3.54 6.68 -4.87
CA ARG A 120 -4.79 5.91 -4.88
C ARG A 120 -4.55 4.41 -4.80
N LEU A 121 -3.61 3.88 -5.60
CA LEU A 121 -3.26 2.46 -5.55
C LEU A 121 -2.67 2.06 -4.18
N PHE A 122 -1.87 2.93 -3.57
CA PHE A 122 -1.38 2.72 -2.20
C PHE A 122 -2.53 2.62 -1.20
N VAL A 123 -3.50 3.53 -1.24
CA VAL A 123 -4.66 3.50 -0.32
C VAL A 123 -5.49 2.24 -0.54
N ILE A 124 -5.81 1.89 -1.79
CA ILE A 124 -6.55 0.66 -2.11
C ILE A 124 -5.77 -0.58 -1.61
N GLY A 125 -4.45 -0.64 -1.87
CA GLY A 125 -3.60 -1.73 -1.39
C GLY A 125 -3.57 -1.83 0.13
N ALA A 126 -3.53 -0.71 0.85
CA ALA A 126 -3.58 -0.65 2.30
C ALA A 126 -4.93 -1.13 2.86
N ASP A 127 -6.05 -0.71 2.26
CA ASP A 127 -7.39 -1.12 2.68
C ASP A 127 -7.60 -2.63 2.46
N VAL A 128 -7.17 -3.16 1.31
CA VAL A 128 -7.23 -4.60 1.02
C VAL A 128 -6.36 -5.39 1.99
N LEU A 129 -5.16 -4.89 2.32
CA LEU A 129 -4.26 -5.51 3.30
C LEU A 129 -4.91 -5.55 4.69
N LEU A 130 -5.51 -4.44 5.12
CA LEU A 130 -6.19 -4.35 6.41
C LEU A 130 -7.37 -5.35 6.50
N LEU A 131 -8.15 -5.47 5.42
CA LEU A 131 -9.22 -6.46 5.34
C LEU A 131 -8.65 -7.88 5.43
N GLY A 132 -7.59 -8.20 4.67
CA GLY A 132 -6.94 -9.51 4.70
C GLY A 132 -6.37 -9.88 6.08
N LEU A 133 -5.70 -8.93 6.75
CA LEU A 133 -5.22 -9.08 8.12
C LEU A 133 -6.36 -9.30 9.11
N SER A 134 -7.50 -8.64 8.92
CA SER A 134 -8.68 -8.84 9.77
C SER A 134 -9.21 -10.28 9.66
N PHE A 135 -9.30 -10.81 8.43
CA PHE A 135 -9.66 -12.23 8.22
C PHE A 135 -8.66 -13.20 8.83
N TYR A 136 -7.35 -12.90 8.72
CA TYR A 136 -6.30 -13.68 9.37
C TYR A 136 -6.46 -13.70 10.90
N VAL A 137 -6.66 -12.53 11.52
CA VAL A 137 -6.89 -12.42 12.97
C VAL A 137 -8.15 -13.17 13.38
N CYS A 138 -9.25 -13.07 12.63
CA CYS A 138 -10.46 -13.86 12.87
C CYS A 138 -10.16 -15.37 12.83
N ALA A 139 -9.37 -15.85 11.87
CA ALA A 139 -8.98 -17.26 11.80
C ALA A 139 -8.20 -17.71 13.05
N VAL A 140 -7.28 -16.86 13.54
CA VAL A 140 -6.52 -17.13 14.77
C VAL A 140 -7.43 -17.14 16.00
N VAL A 141 -8.37 -16.21 16.11
CA VAL A 141 -9.34 -16.17 17.22
C VAL A 141 -10.20 -17.42 17.22
N ILE A 142 -10.71 -17.83 16.07
CA ILE A 142 -11.51 -19.06 15.93
C ILE A 142 -10.65 -20.28 16.27
N PHE A 143 -9.40 -20.32 15.83
CA PHE A 143 -8.47 -21.39 16.22
C PHE A 143 -8.38 -21.53 17.73
N PHE A 144 -8.14 -20.44 18.47
CA PHE A 144 -8.05 -20.51 19.94
C PHE A 144 -9.39 -20.76 20.64
N ALA A 145 -10.51 -20.34 20.07
CA ALA A 145 -11.83 -20.59 20.63
C ALA A 145 -12.28 -22.04 20.45
N PHE A 146 -11.87 -22.71 19.36
CA PHE A 146 -12.29 -24.07 19.02
C PHE A 146 -11.23 -25.14 19.31
N VAL A 147 -9.96 -24.76 19.47
CA VAL A 147 -8.98 -25.63 20.11
C VAL A 147 -9.37 -25.70 21.57
N PRO A 148 -9.88 -26.85 22.06
CA PRO A 148 -10.17 -26.99 23.47
C PRO A 148 -8.86 -26.70 24.20
N GLY A 149 -8.88 -25.75 25.14
CA GLY A 149 -7.87 -25.73 26.18
C GLY A 149 -7.74 -27.16 26.67
N GLY A 150 -6.52 -27.69 26.67
CA GLY A 150 -6.29 -29.04 27.14
C GLY A 150 -7.07 -29.26 28.42
N ASN A 151 -7.79 -30.38 28.49
CA ASN A 151 -8.02 -30.99 29.78
C ASN A 151 -6.63 -31.12 30.40
N ALA A 152 -6.29 -30.16 31.25
CA ALA A 152 -5.22 -30.28 32.21
C ALA A 152 -5.69 -31.35 33.19
N SER A 153 -5.39 -32.59 32.83
CA SER A 153 -5.41 -33.77 33.69
C SER A 153 -4.07 -34.45 33.52
#